data_AF-A0A482TU45-F1
#
_entry.id   AF-A0A482TU45-F1
#
_cell.length_a   1.000
_cell.length_b   1.000
_cell.length_c   1.000
_cell.angle_alpha   90.00
_cell.angle_beta   90.00
_cell.angle_gamma   90.00
#
_symmetry.space_group_name_H-M   'P 1'
#
loop_
_entity.id
_entity.type
_entity.pdbx_description
1 polymer ?
#
loop_
_entity_poly.entity_id
_entity_poly.type
_entity_poly.pdbx_seq_one_letter_code
_entity_poly.pdbx_strand_id
1 'polypeptide(L)'
;SRDGVVDLLDATFFAHQSPDVNRARLVDSVVEELAEMEMLDDGDGNGRKDRLTATELGSAVSRQYVTPVTGARLVEGVQTAARMADENVTELTALEIICDTPDMHGTYLGNRERAAMYRFASTHAAEFTTDLGAAENFEEWLCAVKLARIFADWTAGESVEAIVENYRIGPGDLEARLERVEWLLGAADAIADVVNADLPVFREVRDRL
;
A
#
# COMPACT_ATOMS: atom_id res chain seq x y z
N SER A 1 -5.11 18.38 20.06
CA SER A 1 -6.57 18.61 19.97
C SER A 1 -6.88 19.05 18.56
N ARG A 2 -8.15 18.96 18.16
CA ARG A 2 -8.62 19.44 16.86
C ARG A 2 -8.22 20.90 16.59
N ASP A 3 -8.53 21.81 17.52
CA ASP A 3 -8.21 23.23 17.37
C ASP A 3 -6.71 23.49 17.27
N GLY A 4 -5.89 22.74 18.02
CA GLY A 4 -4.43 22.85 17.92
C GLY A 4 -3.88 22.46 16.54
N VAL A 5 -4.53 21.54 15.83
CA VAL A 5 -4.16 21.20 14.44
C VAL A 5 -4.55 22.34 13.50
N VAL A 6 -5.74 22.92 13.67
CA VAL A 6 -6.17 24.08 12.88
C VAL A 6 -5.23 25.26 13.09
N ASP A 7 -4.91 25.61 14.34
CA ASP A 7 -3.98 26.69 14.68
C ASP A 7 -2.59 26.48 14.05
N LEU A 8 -2.10 25.24 14.03
CA LEU A 8 -0.85 24.89 13.36
C LEU A 8 -0.93 25.12 11.85
N LEU A 9 -2.02 24.67 11.22
CA LEU A 9 -2.21 24.80 9.77
C LEU A 9 -2.45 26.27 9.35
N ASP A 10 -3.01 27.10 10.23
CA ASP A 10 -3.18 28.54 10.02
C ASP A 10 -1.85 29.29 9.87
N ALA A 11 -0.76 28.75 10.43
CA ALA A 11 0.58 29.31 10.30
C ALA A 11 1.32 28.88 9.01
N THR A 12 0.71 28.06 8.16
CA THR A 12 1.36 27.54 6.94
C THR A 12 1.34 28.53 5.79
N PHE A 13 2.26 28.34 4.84
CA PHE A 13 2.28 29.10 3.59
C PHE A 13 1.00 28.94 2.78
N PHE A 14 0.38 27.75 2.81
CA PHE A 14 -0.90 27.50 2.16
C PHE A 14 -2.01 28.40 2.72
N ALA A 15 -2.11 28.51 4.05
CA ALA A 15 -3.09 29.39 4.71
C ALA A 15 -2.87 30.86 4.34
N HIS A 16 -1.61 31.29 4.20
CA HIS A 16 -1.28 32.64 3.73
C HIS A 16 -1.73 32.91 2.29
N GLN A 17 -1.61 31.93 1.39
CA GLN A 17 -1.99 32.09 -0.02
C GLN A 17 -3.49 31.89 -0.29
N SER A 18 -4.18 31.14 0.58
CA SER A 18 -5.58 30.72 0.38
C SER A 18 -6.45 31.10 1.58
N PRO A 19 -6.65 32.40 1.87
CA PRO A 19 -7.33 32.87 3.08
C PRO A 19 -8.80 32.45 3.14
N ASP A 20 -9.45 32.24 1.98
CA ASP A 20 -10.87 31.90 1.89
C ASP A 20 -11.17 30.40 2.12
N VAL A 21 -10.14 29.55 2.23
CA VAL A 21 -10.31 28.11 2.46
C VAL A 21 -10.72 27.85 3.91
N ASN A 22 -11.85 27.17 4.09
CA ASN A 22 -12.31 26.74 5.41
C ASN A 22 -11.50 25.52 5.90
N ARG A 23 -10.37 25.80 6.57
CA ARG A 23 -9.45 24.77 7.07
C ARG A 23 -10.03 23.92 8.17
N ALA A 24 -10.87 24.50 9.03
CA ALA A 24 -11.54 23.74 10.09
C ALA A 24 -12.36 22.58 9.50
N ARG A 25 -13.08 22.83 8.40
CA ARG A 25 -13.86 21.80 7.70
C ARG A 25 -12.99 20.75 6.99
N LEU A 26 -11.84 21.14 6.45
CA LEU A 26 -10.88 20.19 5.86
C LEU A 26 -10.25 19.28 6.91
N VAL A 27 -9.92 19.84 8.08
CA VAL A 27 -9.43 19.04 9.21
C VAL A 27 -10.49 18.05 9.67
N ASP A 28 -11.77 18.47 9.73
CA ASP A 28 -12.86 17.56 10.08
C ASP A 28 -12.96 16.37 9.13
N SER A 29 -12.93 16.60 7.82
CA SER A 29 -13.00 15.49 6.86
C SER A 29 -11.82 14.54 6.96
N VAL A 30 -10.60 15.07 7.15
CA VAL A 30 -9.40 14.22 7.32
C VAL A 30 -9.45 13.44 8.63
N VAL A 31 -9.96 14.03 9.72
CA VAL A 31 -10.13 13.32 11.00
C VAL A 31 -11.14 12.19 10.85
N GLU A 32 -12.26 12.43 10.17
CA GLU A 32 -13.28 11.42 9.87
C GLU A 32 -12.68 10.28 9.03
N GLU A 33 -11.99 10.58 7.93
CA GLU A 33 -11.32 9.59 7.09
C GLU A 33 -10.29 8.75 7.87
N LEU A 34 -9.45 9.38 8.71
CA LEU A 34 -8.47 8.67 9.53
C LEU A 34 -9.12 7.80 10.62
N ALA A 35 -10.27 8.22 11.15
CA ALA A 35 -11.02 7.43 12.11
C ALA A 35 -11.68 6.22 11.43
N GLU A 36 -12.25 6.38 10.23
CA GLU A 36 -12.78 5.29 9.41
C GLU A 36 -11.71 4.24 9.07
N MET A 37 -10.47 4.67 8.83
CA MET A 37 -9.31 3.78 8.62
C MET A 37 -8.70 3.22 9.91
N GLU A 38 -9.33 3.43 11.08
CA GLU A 38 -8.85 3.01 12.40
C GLU A 38 -7.46 3.55 12.79
N MET A 39 -7.03 4.66 12.18
CA MET A 39 -5.73 5.30 12.43
C MET A 39 -5.79 6.39 13.51
N LEU A 40 -6.98 6.90 13.82
CA LEU A 40 -7.19 7.98 14.76
C LEU A 40 -8.42 7.72 15.64
N ASP A 41 -8.27 7.87 16.95
CA ASP A 41 -9.38 7.98 17.90
C ASP A 41 -9.66 9.47 18.12
N ASP A 42 -10.85 9.91 17.71
CA ASP A 42 -11.32 11.29 17.80
C ASP A 42 -12.09 11.59 19.11
N GLY A 43 -12.30 10.57 19.96
CA GLY A 43 -12.91 10.71 21.27
C GLY A 43 -14.44 10.86 21.28
N ASP A 44 -15.13 10.66 20.16
CA ASP A 44 -16.59 10.81 20.06
C ASP A 44 -17.36 9.77 20.92
N GLY A 45 -16.71 8.65 21.27
CA GLY A 45 -17.28 7.60 22.13
C GLY A 45 -17.23 7.85 23.64
N ASN A 46 -16.49 8.86 24.13
CA ASN A 46 -16.21 9.02 25.57
C ASN A 46 -16.45 10.46 26.11
N GLY A 47 -17.23 11.27 25.40
CA GLY A 47 -17.63 12.61 25.82
C GLY A 47 -16.50 13.66 25.79
N ARG A 48 -15.40 13.40 25.08
CA ARG A 48 -14.27 14.32 24.89
C ARG A 48 -14.02 14.58 23.41
N LYS A 49 -14.96 15.28 22.77
CA LYS A 49 -15.04 15.55 21.31
C LYS A 49 -13.84 16.32 20.69
N ASP A 50 -12.79 16.64 21.46
CA ASP A 50 -11.69 17.48 21.01
C ASP A 50 -10.30 16.81 21.07
N ARG A 51 -10.21 15.57 21.55
CA ARG A 51 -8.93 14.90 21.78
C ARG A 51 -8.61 13.86 20.71
N LEU A 52 -7.94 14.31 19.65
CA LEU A 52 -7.34 13.46 18.64
C LEU A 52 -6.16 12.66 19.23
N THR A 53 -6.22 11.34 19.12
CA THR A 53 -5.19 10.40 19.58
C THR A 53 -4.90 9.38 18.49
N ALA A 54 -3.65 9.25 18.05
CA ALA A 54 -3.29 8.21 17.09
C ALA A 54 -3.47 6.82 17.72
N THR A 55 -4.02 5.88 16.94
CA THR A 55 -4.04 4.46 17.33
C THR A 55 -2.65 3.86 17.20
N GLU A 56 -2.47 2.60 17.61
CA GLU A 56 -1.22 1.87 17.34
C GLU A 56 -0.98 1.73 15.84
N LEU A 57 -2.03 1.44 15.07
CA LEU A 57 -2.00 1.39 13.60
C LEU A 57 -1.61 2.75 13.00
N GLY A 58 -2.30 3.83 13.37
CA GLY A 58 -1.98 5.17 12.85
C GLY A 58 -0.56 5.61 13.19
N SER A 59 -0.07 5.24 14.38
CA SER A 59 1.32 5.49 14.77
C SER A 59 2.32 4.70 13.92
N ALA A 60 2.01 3.43 13.61
CA ALA A 60 2.85 2.60 12.76
C ALA A 60 2.89 3.11 11.31
N VAL A 61 1.73 3.39 10.72
CA VAL A 61 1.59 3.97 9.37
C VAL A 61 2.39 5.27 9.27
N SER A 62 2.24 6.17 10.23
CA SER A 62 3.00 7.43 10.26
C SER A 62 4.51 7.22 10.38
N ARG A 63 4.98 6.27 11.20
CA ARG A 63 6.41 5.96 11.34
C ARG A 63 7.02 5.33 10.10
N GLN A 64 6.23 4.57 9.34
CA GLN A 64 6.65 3.98 8.07
C GLN A 64 6.64 4.96 6.91
N TYR A 65 6.15 6.20 7.12
CA TYR A 65 6.07 7.23 6.09
C TYR A 65 5.16 6.88 4.89
N VAL A 66 4.32 5.86 5.02
CA VAL A 66 3.32 5.52 3.99
C VAL A 66 2.07 6.39 4.17
N THR A 67 1.34 6.62 3.08
CA THR A 67 0.06 7.33 3.14
C THR A 67 -0.99 6.54 3.93
N PRO A 68 -2.00 7.21 4.53
CA PRO A 68 -3.08 6.51 5.23
C PRO A 68 -3.81 5.49 4.34
N VAL A 69 -4.04 5.82 3.07
CA VAL A 69 -4.70 4.91 2.12
C VAL A 69 -3.85 3.68 1.85
N THR A 70 -2.53 3.82 1.68
CA THR A 70 -1.61 2.68 1.61
C THR A 70 -1.68 1.85 2.89
N GLY A 71 -1.62 2.47 4.07
CA GLY A 71 -1.72 1.76 5.34
C GLY A 71 -3.00 0.94 5.47
N ALA A 72 -4.14 1.49 5.08
CA ALA A 72 -5.42 0.80 5.08
C ALA A 72 -5.45 -0.40 4.10
N ARG A 73 -4.95 -0.22 2.86
CA ARG A 73 -4.83 -1.33 1.89
C ARG A 73 -3.87 -2.42 2.35
N LEU A 74 -2.77 -2.06 3.00
CA LEU A 74 -1.84 -3.03 3.58
C LEU A 74 -2.52 -3.85 4.68
N VAL A 75 -3.31 -3.22 5.57
CA VAL A 75 -4.09 -3.95 6.59
C VAL A 75 -5.05 -4.93 5.93
N GLU A 76 -5.81 -4.51 4.91
CA GLU A 76 -6.75 -5.37 4.19
C GLU A 76 -6.04 -6.56 3.53
N GLY A 77 -4.93 -6.32 2.82
CA GLY A 77 -4.14 -7.35 2.17
C GLY A 77 -3.52 -8.34 3.18
N VAL A 78 -2.93 -7.83 4.26
CA VAL A 78 -2.36 -8.63 5.36
C VAL A 78 -3.43 -9.51 6.00
N GLN A 79 -4.60 -8.96 6.33
CA GLN A 79 -5.70 -9.73 6.92
C GLN A 79 -6.27 -10.77 5.96
N THR A 80 -6.26 -10.49 4.66
CA THR A 80 -6.68 -11.45 3.64
C THR A 80 -5.67 -12.59 3.52
N ALA A 81 -4.38 -12.27 3.42
CA ALA A 81 -3.30 -13.25 3.39
C ALA A 81 -3.29 -14.16 4.64
N ALA A 82 -3.53 -13.60 5.83
CA ALA A 82 -3.62 -14.37 7.07
C ALA A 82 -4.79 -15.37 7.12
N ARG A 83 -5.77 -15.28 6.21
CA ARG A 83 -6.90 -16.21 6.07
C ARG A 83 -6.72 -17.20 4.92
N MET A 84 -5.69 -17.03 4.10
CA MET A 84 -5.36 -17.96 3.02
C MET A 84 -4.79 -19.26 3.59
N ALA A 85 -4.78 -20.32 2.78
CA ALA A 85 -4.06 -21.53 3.14
C ALA A 85 -2.55 -21.27 3.12
N ASP A 86 -1.80 -21.79 4.10
CA ASP A 86 -0.37 -21.51 4.26
C ASP A 86 0.44 -21.81 2.98
N GLU A 87 0.08 -22.87 2.24
CA GLU A 87 0.73 -23.22 0.97
C GLU A 87 0.53 -22.21 -0.17
N ASN A 88 -0.45 -21.33 -0.04
CA ASN A 88 -0.79 -20.30 -1.01
C ASN A 88 -0.23 -18.92 -0.64
N VAL A 89 0.26 -18.73 0.59
CA VAL A 89 0.91 -17.47 1.00
C VAL A 89 2.35 -17.50 0.51
N THR A 90 2.59 -16.84 -0.63
CA THR A 90 3.88 -16.85 -1.32
C THR A 90 4.42 -15.45 -1.52
N GLU A 91 5.60 -15.36 -2.14
CA GLU A 91 6.17 -14.10 -2.61
C GLU A 91 5.19 -13.29 -3.46
N LEU A 92 4.38 -13.95 -4.30
CA LEU A 92 3.40 -13.25 -5.13
C LEU A 92 2.29 -12.61 -4.29
N THR A 93 1.90 -13.24 -3.18
CA THR A 93 0.96 -12.67 -2.21
C THR A 93 1.52 -11.37 -1.63
N ALA A 94 2.74 -11.41 -1.11
CA ALA A 94 3.38 -10.24 -0.50
C ALA A 94 3.56 -9.10 -1.52
N LEU A 95 4.05 -9.43 -2.72
CA LEU A 95 4.32 -8.47 -3.78
C LEU A 95 3.04 -7.86 -4.36
N GLU A 96 1.96 -8.63 -4.53
CA GLU A 96 0.67 -8.10 -4.97
C GLU A 96 0.13 -7.07 -3.97
N ILE A 97 0.10 -7.42 -2.68
CA ILE A 97 -0.39 -6.53 -1.61
C ILE A 97 0.30 -5.18 -1.68
N ILE A 98 1.64 -5.15 -1.73
CA ILE A 98 2.37 -3.88 -1.76
C ILE A 98 2.26 -3.17 -3.12
N CYS A 99 2.19 -3.91 -4.23
CA CYS A 99 2.13 -3.34 -5.57
C CYS A 99 0.78 -2.71 -5.92
N ASP A 100 -0.28 -3.13 -5.24
CA ASP A 100 -1.62 -2.56 -5.38
C ASP A 100 -1.86 -1.34 -4.46
N THR A 101 -0.82 -0.85 -3.77
CA THR A 101 -0.91 0.35 -2.94
C THR A 101 -0.63 1.64 -3.73
N PRO A 102 -1.26 2.79 -3.38
CA PRO A 102 -0.99 4.08 -4.02
C PRO A 102 0.48 4.52 -3.98
N ASP A 103 1.18 4.21 -2.88
CA ASP A 103 2.60 4.52 -2.72
C ASP A 103 3.51 3.68 -3.60
N MET A 104 3.00 2.62 -4.24
CA MET A 104 3.71 1.87 -5.28
C MET A 104 3.55 2.46 -6.68
N HIS A 105 2.92 3.63 -6.87
CA HIS A 105 2.84 4.41 -8.13
C HIS A 105 2.89 3.51 -9.37
N GLY A 106 1.72 2.99 -9.74
CA GLY A 106 1.57 1.88 -10.67
C GLY A 106 2.27 2.04 -12.02
N THR A 107 2.25 0.95 -12.79
CA THR A 107 2.69 0.93 -14.18
C THR A 107 1.50 1.03 -15.13
N TYR A 108 1.77 1.05 -16.43
CA TYR A 108 0.77 0.82 -17.47
C TYR A 108 0.90 -0.60 -18.05
N LEU A 109 -0.19 -1.04 -18.70
CA LEU A 109 -0.25 -2.28 -19.46
C LEU A 109 -0.46 -2.00 -20.95
N GLY A 110 0.51 -2.40 -21.77
CA GLY A 110 0.32 -2.46 -23.21
C GLY A 110 -0.67 -3.56 -23.61
N ASN A 111 -1.32 -3.41 -24.77
CA ASN A 111 -2.30 -4.38 -25.29
C ASN A 111 -1.79 -5.83 -25.35
N ARG A 112 -0.50 -6.03 -25.67
CA ARG A 112 0.11 -7.37 -25.72
C ARG A 112 0.41 -7.95 -24.33
N GLU A 113 0.73 -7.09 -23.37
CA GLU A 113 1.06 -7.49 -22.00
C GLU A 113 -0.18 -7.88 -21.22
N ARG A 114 -1.32 -7.22 -21.47
CA ARG A 114 -2.60 -7.50 -20.81
C ARG A 114 -2.98 -8.98 -20.82
N ALA A 115 -2.92 -9.61 -21.99
CA ALA A 115 -3.25 -11.04 -22.12
C ALA A 115 -2.23 -11.93 -21.41
N ALA A 116 -0.95 -11.53 -21.35
CA ALA A 116 0.08 -12.26 -20.63
C ALA A 116 -0.09 -12.15 -19.11
N MET A 117 -0.39 -10.95 -18.59
CA MET A 117 -0.64 -10.72 -17.17
C MET A 117 -1.93 -11.36 -16.72
N TYR A 118 -3.00 -11.33 -17.53
CA TYR A 118 -4.23 -12.07 -17.24
C TYR A 118 -3.98 -13.58 -17.08
N ARG A 119 -3.22 -14.18 -18.00
CA ARG A 119 -2.88 -15.61 -17.91
C ARG A 119 -2.01 -15.91 -16.69
N PHE A 120 -1.05 -15.05 -16.38
CA PHE A 120 -0.23 -15.17 -15.18
C PHE A 120 -1.10 -15.10 -13.92
N ALA A 121 -1.94 -14.08 -13.79
CA ALA A 121 -2.91 -13.92 -12.70
C ALA A 121 -3.82 -15.15 -12.55
N SER A 122 -4.33 -15.67 -13.67
CA SER A 122 -5.18 -16.88 -13.68
C SER A 122 -4.45 -18.15 -13.24
N THR A 123 -3.16 -18.24 -13.54
CA THR A 123 -2.34 -19.42 -13.19
C THR A 123 -1.98 -19.41 -11.71
N HIS A 124 -1.71 -18.23 -11.17
CA HIS A 124 -1.33 -17.99 -9.78
C HIS A 124 -2.50 -17.48 -8.92
N ALA A 125 -3.74 -17.71 -9.35
CA ALA A 125 -4.92 -17.10 -8.73
C ALA A 125 -5.08 -17.44 -7.24
N ALA A 126 -4.63 -18.63 -6.82
CA ALA A 126 -4.66 -19.04 -5.42
C ALA A 126 -3.66 -18.27 -4.55
N GLU A 127 -2.61 -17.69 -5.13
CA GLU A 127 -1.54 -16.98 -4.42
C GLU A 127 -1.81 -15.48 -4.27
N PHE A 128 -2.84 -14.95 -4.95
CA PHE A 128 -3.21 -13.54 -4.85
C PHE A 128 -4.34 -13.31 -3.84
N THR A 129 -4.28 -12.18 -3.14
CA THR A 129 -5.32 -11.73 -2.20
C THR A 129 -6.55 -11.21 -2.95
N THR A 130 -6.39 -10.69 -4.16
CA THR A 130 -7.50 -10.21 -4.99
C THR A 130 -8.02 -11.31 -5.91
N ASP A 131 -9.32 -11.61 -5.82
CA ASP A 131 -9.98 -12.51 -6.75
C ASP A 131 -10.19 -11.85 -8.13
N LEU A 132 -9.92 -12.61 -9.20
CA LEU A 132 -10.05 -12.17 -10.59
C LEU A 132 -11.43 -11.60 -10.97
N GLY A 133 -12.49 -12.08 -10.32
CA GLY A 133 -13.87 -11.63 -10.54
C GLY A 133 -14.31 -10.51 -9.60
N ALA A 134 -13.52 -10.19 -8.57
CA ALA A 134 -13.88 -9.23 -7.53
C ALA A 134 -13.06 -7.93 -7.54
N ALA A 135 -12.00 -7.84 -8.36
CA ALA A 135 -11.19 -6.63 -8.45
C ALA A 135 -12.02 -5.40 -8.87
N GLU A 136 -12.03 -4.36 -8.04
CA GLU A 136 -12.79 -3.12 -8.29
C GLU A 136 -12.35 -2.43 -9.58
N ASN A 137 -11.03 -2.32 -9.77
CA ASN A 137 -10.41 -1.85 -11.00
C ASN A 137 -9.47 -2.92 -11.56
N PHE A 138 -10.04 -3.81 -12.36
CA PHE A 138 -9.33 -4.96 -12.93
C PHE A 138 -8.04 -4.60 -13.69
N GLU A 139 -8.03 -3.46 -14.40
CA GLU A 139 -6.85 -3.05 -15.17
C GLU A 139 -5.72 -2.54 -14.25
N GLU A 140 -6.07 -1.78 -13.23
CA GLU A 140 -5.12 -1.31 -12.22
C GLU A 140 -4.54 -2.48 -11.42
N TRP A 141 -5.38 -3.43 -11.01
CA TRP A 141 -4.91 -4.64 -10.36
C TRP A 141 -3.97 -5.47 -11.27
N LEU A 142 -4.28 -5.62 -12.57
CA LEU A 142 -3.33 -6.28 -13.48
C LEU A 142 -2.01 -5.51 -13.63
N CYS A 143 -1.99 -4.19 -13.45
CA CYS A 143 -0.75 -3.42 -13.38
C CYS A 143 0.04 -3.76 -12.10
N ALA A 144 -0.64 -3.94 -10.96
CA ALA A 144 0.00 -4.44 -9.73
C ALA A 144 0.56 -5.86 -9.93
N VAL A 145 -0.19 -6.76 -10.58
CA VAL A 145 0.29 -8.10 -10.96
C VAL A 145 1.51 -8.05 -11.86
N LYS A 146 1.56 -7.11 -12.83
CA LYS A 146 2.75 -6.90 -13.66
C LYS A 146 3.97 -6.54 -12.82
N LEU A 147 3.82 -5.64 -11.86
CA LEU A 147 4.88 -5.25 -10.94
C LEU A 147 5.32 -6.43 -10.07
N ALA A 148 4.37 -7.13 -9.45
CA ALA A 148 4.67 -8.31 -8.64
C ALA A 148 5.46 -9.37 -9.43
N ARG A 149 5.08 -9.61 -10.68
CA ARG A 149 5.80 -10.53 -11.55
C ARG A 149 7.23 -10.05 -11.89
N ILE A 150 7.42 -8.76 -12.14
CA ILE A 150 8.76 -8.19 -12.37
C ILE A 150 9.69 -8.49 -11.20
N PHE A 151 9.23 -8.30 -9.97
CA PHE A 151 10.05 -8.53 -8.78
C PHE A 151 10.25 -10.01 -8.47
N ALA A 152 9.25 -10.86 -8.75
CA ALA A 152 9.43 -12.31 -8.67
C ALA A 152 10.48 -12.83 -9.68
N ASP A 153 10.52 -12.28 -10.89
CA ASP A 153 11.57 -12.61 -11.86
C ASP A 153 12.94 -12.09 -11.40
N TRP A 154 13.01 -10.91 -10.78
CA TRP A 154 14.23 -10.35 -10.20
C TRP A 154 14.80 -11.25 -9.10
N THR A 155 14.00 -11.64 -8.11
CA THR A 155 14.44 -12.51 -7.01
C THR A 155 14.75 -13.93 -7.47
N ALA A 156 14.19 -14.38 -8.60
CA ALA A 156 14.56 -15.62 -9.27
C ALA A 156 15.92 -15.54 -10.02
N GLY A 157 16.56 -14.37 -10.07
CA GLY A 157 17.88 -14.17 -10.66
C GLY A 157 17.88 -13.81 -12.15
N GLU A 158 16.76 -13.31 -12.67
CA GLU A 158 16.69 -12.82 -14.05
C GLU A 158 17.56 -11.56 -14.24
N SER A 159 18.15 -11.42 -15.42
CA SER A 159 19.02 -10.27 -15.73
C SER A 159 18.23 -8.97 -15.88
N VAL A 160 18.86 -7.82 -15.56
CA VAL A 160 18.28 -6.48 -15.78
C VAL A 160 17.85 -6.32 -17.25
N GLU A 161 18.69 -6.75 -18.18
CA GLU A 161 18.42 -6.66 -19.62
C GLU A 161 17.15 -7.43 -20.01
N ALA A 162 17.00 -8.66 -19.51
CA ALA A 162 15.83 -9.48 -19.80
C ALA A 162 14.56 -8.89 -19.16
N ILE A 163 14.62 -8.38 -17.92
CA ILE A 163 13.47 -7.72 -17.28
C ILE A 163 13.06 -6.46 -18.08
N VAL A 164 14.03 -5.60 -18.41
CA VAL A 164 13.80 -4.38 -19.18
C VAL A 164 13.15 -4.70 -20.54
N GLU A 165 13.64 -5.73 -21.23
CA GLU A 165 13.10 -6.14 -22.53
C GLU A 165 11.71 -6.79 -22.43
N ASN A 166 11.53 -7.73 -21.51
CA ASN A 166 10.29 -8.49 -21.34
C ASN A 166 9.12 -7.61 -20.87
N TYR A 167 9.39 -6.65 -19.98
CA TYR A 167 8.37 -5.82 -19.34
C TYR A 167 8.31 -4.38 -19.86
N ARG A 168 9.20 -4.03 -20.80
CA ARG A 168 9.21 -2.72 -21.48
C ARG A 168 9.28 -1.55 -20.51
N ILE A 169 10.14 -1.68 -19.51
CA ILE A 169 10.43 -0.64 -18.51
C ILE A 169 11.85 -0.11 -18.72
N GLY A 170 12.15 1.11 -18.27
CA GLY A 170 13.53 1.59 -18.25
C GLY A 170 14.36 0.92 -17.14
N PRO A 171 15.69 0.79 -17.29
CA PRO A 171 16.54 0.30 -16.21
C PRO A 171 16.49 1.19 -14.96
N GLY A 172 16.40 2.51 -15.13
CA GLY A 172 16.20 3.43 -14.00
C GLY A 172 14.82 3.31 -13.35
N ASP A 173 13.79 2.91 -14.12
CA ASP A 173 12.47 2.62 -13.52
C ASP A 173 12.52 1.35 -12.66
N LEU A 174 13.31 0.34 -13.06
CA LEU A 174 13.49 -0.88 -12.29
C LEU A 174 14.17 -0.58 -10.95
N GLU A 175 15.28 0.16 -10.97
CA GLU A 175 16.03 0.56 -9.78
C GLU A 175 15.16 1.34 -8.79
N ALA A 176 14.51 2.42 -9.24
CA ALA A 176 13.63 3.22 -8.40
C ALA A 176 12.43 2.43 -7.84
N ARG A 177 11.97 1.40 -8.56
CA ARG A 177 10.90 0.53 -8.09
C ARG A 177 11.39 -0.51 -7.08
N LEU A 178 12.59 -1.04 -7.23
CA LEU A 178 13.18 -1.99 -6.26
C LEU A 178 13.35 -1.33 -4.89
N GLU A 179 13.91 -0.12 -4.82
CA GLU A 179 14.03 0.65 -3.57
C GLU A 179 12.66 0.82 -2.88
N ARG A 180 11.61 1.02 -3.69
CA ARG A 180 10.27 1.25 -3.19
C ARG A 180 9.58 -0.02 -2.71
N VAL A 181 9.81 -1.14 -3.39
CA VAL A 181 9.37 -2.47 -2.95
C VAL A 181 10.02 -2.81 -1.62
N GLU A 182 11.33 -2.59 -1.48
CA GLU A 182 12.04 -2.85 -0.22
C GLU A 182 11.42 -2.06 0.94
N TRP A 183 11.16 -0.76 0.73
CA TRP A 183 10.49 0.09 1.71
C TRP A 183 9.06 -0.38 2.04
N LEU A 184 8.24 -0.68 1.02
CA LEU A 184 6.85 -1.10 1.22
C LEU A 184 6.72 -2.49 1.85
N LEU A 185 7.63 -3.43 1.55
CA LEU A 185 7.71 -4.71 2.26
C LEU A 185 8.01 -4.48 3.74
N GLY A 186 8.90 -3.54 4.07
CA GLY A 186 9.16 -3.16 5.45
C GLY A 186 7.97 -2.51 6.15
N ALA A 187 7.20 -1.68 5.44
CA ALA A 187 5.97 -1.11 5.96
C ALA A 187 4.91 -2.19 6.20
N ALA A 188 4.75 -3.14 5.28
CA ALA A 188 3.82 -4.26 5.39
C ALA A 188 4.17 -5.19 6.56
N ASP A 189 5.46 -5.53 6.74
CA ASP A 189 5.99 -6.31 7.87
C ASP A 189 5.64 -5.63 9.22
N ALA A 190 5.89 -4.32 9.34
CA ALA A 190 5.56 -3.57 10.54
C ALA A 190 4.05 -3.46 10.81
N ILE A 191 3.22 -3.40 9.76
CA ILE A 191 1.75 -3.38 9.90
C ILE A 191 1.24 -4.77 10.28
N ALA A 192 1.79 -5.85 9.72
CA ALA A 192 1.45 -7.22 10.08
C ALA A 192 1.65 -7.48 11.59
N ASP A 193 2.75 -7.00 12.15
CA ASP A 193 3.01 -7.04 13.60
C ASP A 193 1.90 -6.33 14.40
N VAL A 194 1.48 -5.13 13.99
CA VAL A 194 0.47 -4.33 14.69
C VAL A 194 -0.91 -5.00 14.67
N VAL A 195 -1.27 -5.63 13.56
CA VAL A 195 -2.54 -6.36 13.43
C VAL A 195 -2.45 -7.82 13.91
N ASN A 196 -1.31 -8.22 14.48
CA ASN A 196 -1.04 -9.56 15.00
C ASN A 196 -1.22 -10.67 13.95
N ALA A 197 -0.78 -10.44 12.72
CA ALA A 197 -0.75 -11.41 11.64
C ALA A 197 0.66 -12.00 11.49
N ASP A 198 0.80 -13.33 11.64
CA ASP A 198 2.08 -14.02 11.44
C ASP A 198 2.32 -14.27 9.95
N LEU A 199 2.94 -13.30 9.28
CA LEU A 199 3.24 -13.33 7.84
C LEU A 199 4.73 -13.05 7.60
N PRO A 200 5.63 -14.01 7.87
CA PRO A 200 7.07 -13.82 7.69
C PRO A 200 7.46 -13.57 6.23
N VAL A 201 6.56 -13.87 5.28
CA VAL A 201 6.75 -13.71 3.84
C VAL A 201 7.19 -12.30 3.45
N PHE A 202 6.72 -11.23 4.11
CA PHE A 202 7.14 -9.86 3.78
C PHE A 202 8.63 -9.65 4.04
N ARG A 203 9.11 -10.07 5.21
CA ARG A 203 10.53 -10.02 5.58
C ARG A 203 11.36 -10.96 4.70
N GLU A 204 10.89 -12.18 4.44
CA GLU A 204 11.60 -13.17 3.62
C GLU A 204 11.78 -12.72 2.17
N VAL A 205 10.78 -12.04 1.59
CA VAL A 205 10.90 -11.44 0.26
C VAL A 205 11.90 -10.29 0.30
N ARG A 206 11.80 -9.41 1.30
CA ARG A 206 12.71 -8.25 1.45
C ARG A 206 14.17 -8.67 1.54
N ASP A 207 14.48 -9.73 2.28
CA ASP A 207 15.85 -10.21 2.49
C ASP A 207 16.49 -10.81 1.21
N ARG A 208 15.71 -11.02 0.14
CA ARG A 208 16.17 -11.58 -1.15
C ARG A 208 16.28 -10.53 -2.27
N LEU A 209 15.79 -9.31 -2.06
CA LEU A 209 15.87 -8.22 -3.05
C LEU A 209 17.30 -7.72 -3.23
#